data_AF-V5H9R9-F1
#
_entry.id   AF-V5H9R9-F1
#
_cell.length_a   1.000
_cell.length_b   1.000
_cell.length_c   1.000
_cell.angle_alpha   90.00
_cell.angle_beta   90.00
_cell.angle_gamma   90.00
#
_symmetry.space_group_name_H-M   'P 1'
#
loop_
_entity.id
_entity.type
_entity.pdbx_description
1 polymer ?
#
loop_
_entity_poly.entity_id
_entity_poly.type
_entity_poly.pdbx_seq_one_letter_code
_entity_poly.pdbx_strand_id
1 'polypeptide(L)' 'MSMLPSILDPSVSKRLLACVLAALKANGSHGVFSEVTVGDKNIVDFYTKLGFLEIALPDFLNDEVFFLGRTF' A
#
# COMPACT_ATOMS: atom_id res chain seq x y z
N MET A 1 2.16 6.28 2.72
CA MET A 1 3.45 6.34 2.00
C MET A 1 4.05 7.70 2.25
N SER A 2 5.16 7.76 3.00
CA SER A 2 5.78 9.04 3.37
C SER A 2 6.72 9.48 2.25
N MET A 3 6.33 10.49 1.49
CA MET A 3 7.17 11.13 0.47
C MET A 3 7.52 12.54 0.95
N LEU A 4 8.74 12.99 0.68
CA LEU A 4 9.13 14.37 0.99
C LEU A 4 8.26 15.35 0.19
N PRO A 5 7.83 16.48 0.80
CA PRO A 5 7.02 17.49 0.11
C PRO A 5 7.67 18.08 -1.14
N SER A 6 9.00 18.01 -1.24
CA SER A 6 9.77 18.43 -2.41
C SER A 6 9.58 17.52 -3.62
N ILE A 7 9.05 16.31 -3.44
CA ILE A 7 8.74 15.39 -4.54
C ILE A 7 7.36 15.75 -5.09
N LEU A 8 7.37 16.61 -6.12
CA LEU A 8 6.17 17.11 -6.77
C LEU A 8 5.58 16.15 -7.81
N ASP A 9 6.38 15.21 -8.33
CA ASP A 9 5.96 14.26 -9.36
C ASP A 9 5.24 13.05 -8.71
N PRO A 10 3.90 12.94 -8.86
CA PRO A 10 3.12 11.86 -8.27
C PRO A 10 3.39 10.49 -8.92
N SER A 11 4.12 10.44 -10.04
CA SER A 11 4.52 9.17 -10.66
C SER A 11 5.71 8.51 -9.95
N VAL A 12 6.47 9.25 -9.14
CA VAL A 12 7.61 8.70 -8.38
C VAL A 12 7.15 7.67 -7.36
N SER A 13 6.08 7.95 -6.61
CA SER A 13 5.53 7.00 -5.62
C SER A 13 5.03 5.72 -6.30
N LYS A 14 4.36 5.84 -7.45
CA LYS A 14 3.91 4.68 -8.24
C LYS A 14 5.08 3.82 -8.73
N ARG A 15 6.11 4.45 -9.29
CA ARG A 15 7.32 3.74 -9.77
C ARG A 15 8.07 3.07 -8.62
N LEU A 16 8.24 3.76 -7.50
CA LEU A 16 8.88 3.22 -6.31
C LEU A 16 8.15 1.97 -5.81
N LEU A 17 6.82 2.04 -5.69
CA LEU A 17 6.02 0.88 -5.29
C LEU A 17 6.13 -0.26 -6.32
N ALA A 18 6.10 0.03 -7.62
CA ALA A 18 6.30 -0.99 -8.64
C ALA A 18 7.65 -1.71 -8.51
N CYS A 19 8.73 -0.98 -8.22
CA CYS A 19 10.05 -1.57 -7.96
C CYS A 19 10.05 -2.45 -6.71
N VAL A 20 9.43 -2.00 -5.62
CA VAL A 20 9.29 -2.79 -4.38
C VAL A 20 8.51 -4.08 -4.64
N LEU A 21 7.38 -3.99 -5.35
CA LEU A 21 6.58 -5.17 -5.72
C LEU A 21 7.37 -6.15 -6.58
N ALA A 22 8.09 -5.67 -7.59
CA ALA A 22 8.91 -6.51 -8.45
C ALA A 22 10.01 -7.23 -7.65
N ALA A 23 10.68 -6.51 -6.74
CA ALA A 23 11.70 -7.09 -5.87
C ALA A 23 11.10 -8.16 -4.95
N LEU A 24 9.98 -7.89 -4.29
CA LEU A 24 9.33 -8.85 -3.39
C LEU A 24 8.87 -10.10 -4.14
N LYS A 25 8.27 -9.94 -5.33
CA LYS A 25 7.90 -11.06 -6.22
C LYS A 25 9.11 -11.90 -6.61
N ALA A 26 10.20 -11.26 -7.02
CA ALA A 26 11.43 -11.96 -7.41
C ALA A 26 12.08 -12.73 -6.25
N ASN A 27 11.83 -12.30 -5.00
CA ASN A 27 12.28 -12.99 -3.79
C ASN A 27 11.29 -14.06 -3.29
N GLY A 28 10.29 -14.46 -4.08
CA GLY A 28 9.37 -15.54 -3.75
C GLY A 28 8.21 -15.15 -2.83
N SER A 29 7.97 -13.86 -2.61
CA SER A 29 6.76 -13.42 -1.94
C SER A 29 5.54 -13.67 -2.83
N HIS A 30 4.40 -14.03 -2.24
CA HIS A 30 3.15 -14.33 -2.96
C HIS A 30 2.14 -13.16 -2.95
N GLY A 31 2.35 -12.20 -2.06
CA GLY A 31 1.58 -10.99 -1.95
C GLY A 31 2.22 -10.03 -0.96
N VAL A 32 1.58 -8.88 -0.80
CA VAL A 32 1.99 -7.82 0.12
C VAL A 32 0.77 -7.21 0.77
N PHE A 33 0.99 -6.58 1.93
CA PHE A 33 -0.01 -5.74 2.58
C PHE A 33 0.67 -4.51 3.19
N SER A 34 -0.12 -3.47 3.43
CA SER A 34 0.28 -2.24 4.12
C SER A 34 -0.81 -1.86 5.10
N GLU A 35 -0.41 -1.45 6.29
CA GLU A 35 -1.27 -0.74 7.23
C GLU A 35 -1.59 0.66 6.68
N VAL A 36 -2.83 1.10 6.90
CA VAL A 36 -3.37 2.39 6.47
C VAL A 36 -4.29 2.95 7.55
N THR A 37 -4.17 4.24 7.84
CA THR A 37 -5.08 4.95 8.74
C THR A 37 -6.44 5.22 8.06
N VAL A 38 -7.55 4.98 8.77
CA VAL A 38 -8.93 5.16 8.25
C VAL A 38 -9.18 6.59 7.73
N GLY A 39 -8.53 7.60 8.29
CA GLY A 39 -8.67 9.01 7.90
C GLY A 39 -7.92 9.42 6.64
N ASP A 40 -6.93 8.66 6.17
CA ASP A 40 -6.07 9.06 5.05
C ASP A 40 -6.66 8.60 3.70
N LYS A 41 -7.68 9.31 3.22
CA LYS A 41 -8.34 8.95 1.95
C LYS A 41 -7.40 8.96 0.74
N ASN A 42 -6.33 9.77 0.79
CA ASN A 42 -5.38 9.86 -0.32
C ASN A 42 -4.55 8.58 -0.43
N ILE A 43 -4.09 8.03 0.69
CA ILE A 43 -3.32 6.79 0.66
C ILE A 43 -4.20 5.59 0.31
N VAL A 44 -5.47 5.59 0.74
CA VAL A 44 -6.45 4.57 0.38
C VAL A 44 -6.69 4.57 -1.14
N ASP A 45 -7.03 5.73 -1.71
CA ASP A 45 -7.24 5.87 -3.16
C ASP A 45 -5.99 5.47 -3.97
N PHE A 46 -4.80 5.84 -3.49
CA PHE A 46 -3.53 5.46 -4.11
C PHE A 46 -3.36 3.94 -4.20
N TYR A 47 -3.54 3.21 -3.09
CA TYR A 47 -3.40 1.75 -3.06
C TYR A 47 -4.51 1.04 -3.83
N THR A 48 -5.76 1.50 -3.71
CA THR A 48 -6.91 0.93 -4.44
C THR A 48 -6.73 1.04 -5.96
N LYS A 49 -6.26 2.20 -6.45
CA LYS A 49 -5.92 2.38 -7.89
C LYS A 49 -4.79 1.47 -8.38
N LEU A 50 -4.00 0.92 -7.46
CA LEU A 50 -2.94 -0.05 -7.74
C LEU A 50 -3.37 -1.51 -7.52
N GLY A 51 -4.66 -1.74 -7.31
CA GLY A 51 -5.25 -3.08 -7.19
C GLY A 51 -5.09 -3.71 -5.81
N PHE A 52 -4.80 -2.91 -4.78
CA PHE A 52 -4.87 -3.38 -3.39
C PHE A 52 -6.33 -3.42 -2.93
N LEU A 53 -6.66 -4.43 -2.13
CA LEU A 53 -7.97 -4.66 -1.55
C LEU A 53 -7.86 -4.71 -0.04
N GLU A 54 -8.95 -4.38 0.65
CA GLU A 54 -9.03 -4.48 2.10
C GLU A 54 -8.90 -5.95 2.55
N ILE A 55 -8.04 -6.17 3.54
CA ILE A 55 -7.84 -7.46 4.18
C ILE A 55 -8.42 -7.38 5.59
N ALA A 56 -9.51 -8.11 5.81
CA ALA A 56 -10.07 -8.28 7.14
C ALA A 56 -9.16 -9.20 7.97
N LEU A 57 -8.47 -8.64 8.95
CA LEU A 57 -7.71 -9.42 9.93
C LEU A 57 -8.54 -9.56 11.21
N PRO A 58 -8.98 -10.79 11.57
CA PRO A 58 -9.93 -11.00 12.68
C PRO A 58 -9.42 -10.58 14.06
N ASP A 59 -8.10 -10.42 14.26
CA ASP A 59 -7.49 -10.14 15.57
C ASP A 59 -6.99 -8.70 15.74
N PHE A 60 -7.13 -7.83 14.74
CA PHE A 60 -6.68 -6.43 14.82
C PHE A 60 -7.87 -5.49 15.04
N LEU A 61 -8.32 -5.41 16.28
CA LEU A 61 -9.34 -4.45 16.74
C LEU A 61 -8.71 -3.09 17.04
N ASN A 62 -8.12 -2.44 16.03
CA ASN A 62 -7.71 -1.04 16.15
C ASN A 62 -8.51 -0.22 15.14
N ASP A 63 -9.56 0.46 15.62
CA ASP A 63 -10.51 1.21 14.78
C ASP A 63 -9.87 2.35 13.98
N GLU A 64 -8.60 2.68 14.26
CA GLU A 64 -7.85 3.74 13.60
C GLU A 64 -7.09 3.29 12.35
N VAL A 65 -6.82 1.99 12.20
CA VAL A 65 -6.03 1.44 11.10
C VAL A 65 -6.65 0.19 10.50
N PHE A 66 -6.44 0.01 9.20
CA PHE A 66 -6.85 -1.19 8.47
C PHE A 66 -5.77 -1.58 7.46
N PHE A 67 -5.90 -2.78 6.89
CA PHE A 67 -4.89 -3.32 5.99
C PHE A 67 -5.38 -3.39 4.56
N LEU A 68 -4.56 -2.89 3.64
CA LEU A 68 -4.74 -3.06 2.20
C LEU A 68 -3.65 -4.01 1.69
N GLY A 69 -4.02 -4.98 0.87
CA GLY A 69 -3.05 -5.89 0.26
C GLY A 69 -3.43 -6.42 -1.11
N ARG A 70 -2.46 -7.03 -1.77
CA ARG A 70 -2.62 -7.65 -3.09
C ARG A 70 -1.68 -8.84 -3.26
N THR A 71 -2.07 -9.73 -4.15
CA THR A 71 -1.21 -10.79 -4.68
C THR A 71 -0.46 -10.31 -5.93
N PHE A 72 0.59 -11.05 -6.31
CA PHE A 72 1.46 -10.74 -7.46
C PHE A 72 1.03 -11.36 -8.79
#